data_AF-A0A953YB72-F1
#
_entry.id   AF-A0A953YB72-F1
#
_cell.length_a   1.000
_cell.length_b   1.000
_cell.length_c   1.000
_cell.angle_alpha   90.00
_cell.angle_beta   90.00
_cell.angle_gamma   90.00
#
_symmetry.space_group_name_H-M   'P 1'
#
loop_
_entity.id
_entity.type
_entity.pdbx_description
1 polymer ?
#
loop_
_entity_poly.entity_id
_entity_poly.type
_entity_poly.pdbx_seq_one_letter_code
_entity_poly.pdbx_strand_id
1 'polypeptide(L)'
;MAFSPPFAAARFDNSYARLPERFYARLPPTPVAAPALVKINRPLAETLGLDADALGSEEGVRVLAGNAVPEGADPLAQAYAGHQFGGWSPQLG
;
A
#
# COMPACT_ATOMS: atom_id res chain seq x y z
N MET A 1 -9.01 18.56 -19.33
CA MET A 1 -8.36 17.24 -19.48
C MET A 1 -8.68 16.46 -18.22
N ALA A 2 -9.31 15.28 -18.33
CA ALA A 2 -9.54 14.42 -17.18
C ALA A 2 -8.24 13.67 -16.88
N PHE A 3 -7.69 13.82 -15.67
CA PHE A 3 -6.58 13.00 -15.21
C PHE A 3 -7.11 11.60 -14.87
N SER A 4 -6.37 10.56 -15.22
CA SER A 4 -6.69 9.20 -14.75
C SER A 4 -6.44 9.09 -13.25
N PRO A 5 -7.26 8.33 -12.50
CA PRO A 5 -7.00 8.06 -11.10
C PRO A 5 -5.62 7.40 -10.91
N PRO A 6 -4.89 7.70 -9.82
CA PRO A 6 -3.49 7.31 -9.59
C PRO A 6 -3.23 5.79 -9.63
N PHE A 7 -4.26 4.98 -9.42
CA PHE A 7 -4.21 3.52 -9.42
C PHE A 7 -5.24 2.87 -10.35
N ALA A 8 -5.83 3.61 -11.29
CA ALA A 8 -6.86 3.05 -12.20
C ALA A 8 -6.35 1.86 -13.04
N ALA A 9 -5.05 1.84 -13.37
CA ALA A 9 -4.43 0.72 -14.09
C ALA A 9 -4.06 -0.47 -13.19
N ALA A 10 -4.07 -0.30 -11.87
CA ALA A 10 -3.69 -1.34 -10.92
C ALA A 10 -4.78 -2.42 -10.85
N ARG A 11 -4.44 -3.64 -11.23
CA ARG A 11 -5.32 -4.81 -11.10
C ARG A 11 -4.93 -5.57 -9.85
N PHE A 12 -5.56 -5.25 -8.73
CA PHE A 12 -5.30 -5.94 -7.47
C PHE A 12 -5.86 -7.38 -7.50
N ASP A 13 -4.98 -8.36 -7.29
CA ASP A 13 -5.33 -9.70 -6.83
C ASP A 13 -4.78 -9.90 -5.43
N ASN A 14 -5.61 -9.67 -4.41
CA ASN A 14 -5.23 -9.75 -3.00
C ASN A 14 -5.15 -11.21 -2.53
N SER A 15 -4.29 -12.01 -3.16
CA SER A 15 -4.20 -13.46 -2.93
C SER A 15 -3.88 -13.84 -1.48
N TYR A 16 -3.05 -13.05 -0.80
CA TYR A 16 -2.72 -13.24 0.62
C TYR A 16 -3.95 -13.06 1.54
N ALA A 17 -4.86 -12.14 1.19
CA ALA A 17 -6.09 -11.87 1.95
C ALA A 17 -7.11 -13.02 1.87
N ARG A 18 -6.84 -14.07 1.08
CA ARG A 18 -7.63 -15.31 1.04
C ARG A 18 -7.08 -16.42 1.95
N LEU A 19 -5.93 -16.21 2.59
CA LEU A 19 -5.40 -17.15 3.59
C LEU A 19 -6.26 -17.14 4.87
N PRO A 20 -6.13 -18.16 5.75
CA PRO A 20 -6.78 -18.14 7.06
C PRO A 20 -6.41 -16.90 7.89
N GLU A 21 -7.36 -16.39 8.68
CA GLU A 21 -7.21 -15.16 9.47
C GLU A 21 -6.06 -15.21 10.50
N ARG A 22 -5.55 -16.39 10.87
CA ARG A 22 -4.35 -16.47 11.73
C ARG A 22 -3.08 -15.90 11.09
N PHE A 23 -3.07 -15.68 9.77
CA PHE A 23 -1.90 -15.16 9.04
C PHE A 23 -1.90 -13.64 8.90
N TYR A 24 -3.02 -12.96 9.20
CA TYR A 24 -3.10 -11.52 9.06
C TYR A 24 -4.27 -10.93 9.85
N ALA A 25 -4.22 -9.63 10.12
CA ALA A 25 -5.39 -8.84 10.51
C ALA A 25 -5.77 -7.89 9.37
N ARG A 26 -7.06 -7.77 9.07
CA ARG A 26 -7.57 -6.72 8.17
C ARG A 26 -7.51 -5.39 8.90
N LEU A 27 -6.74 -4.44 8.37
CA LEU A 27 -6.47 -3.18 9.05
C LEU A 27 -6.33 -2.05 8.02
N PRO A 28 -7.25 -1.07 7.99
CA PRO A 28 -7.09 0.10 7.14
C PRO A 28 -5.95 1.00 7.65
N PRO A 29 -5.31 1.78 6.75
CA PRO A 29 -4.32 2.76 7.16
C PRO A 29 -4.95 3.87 8.01
N THR A 30 -4.16 4.43 8.94
CA THR A 30 -4.55 5.63 9.70
C THR A 30 -4.18 6.88 8.91
N PRO A 31 -5.12 7.78 8.58
CA PRO A 31 -4.84 8.99 7.82
C PRO A 31 -3.87 9.94 8.56
N VAL A 32 -3.05 10.66 7.80
CA VAL A 32 -2.14 11.69 8.33
C VAL A 32 -2.62 13.10 8.00
N ALA A 33 -2.17 14.08 8.79
CA ALA A 33 -2.45 15.49 8.54
C ALA A 33 -1.55 16.03 7.42
N ALA A 34 -2.15 16.78 6.48
CA ALA A 34 -1.46 17.53 5.42
C ALA A 34 -0.34 16.74 4.69
N PRO A 35 -0.66 15.59 4.04
CA PRO A 35 0.35 14.81 3.33
C PRO A 35 0.94 15.60 2.16
N ALA A 36 2.25 15.50 1.97
CA ALA A 36 2.97 16.14 0.88
C ALA A 36 3.96 15.18 0.21
N LEU A 37 4.11 15.31 -1.10
CA LEU A 37 4.99 14.46 -1.88
C LEU A 37 6.45 14.87 -1.71
N VAL A 38 7.31 13.90 -1.35
CA VAL A 38 8.77 14.10 -1.31
C VAL A 38 9.41 13.71 -2.64
N LYS A 39 9.10 12.51 -3.14
CA LYS A 39 9.66 11.97 -4.39
C LYS A 39 8.80 10.84 -4.95
N ILE A 40 8.76 10.71 -6.27
CA ILE A 40 8.25 9.54 -6.98
C ILE A 40 9.40 8.84 -7.71
N ASN A 41 9.42 7.51 -7.60
CA ASN A 41 10.30 6.69 -8.42
C ASN A 41 9.64 6.43 -9.79
N ARG A 42 9.87 7.33 -10.75
CA ARG A 42 9.25 7.27 -12.08
C ARG A 42 9.55 5.96 -12.83
N PRO A 43 10.80 5.45 -12.90
CA PRO A 43 11.09 4.17 -13.54
C PRO A 43 10.32 2.99 -12.93
N LEU A 44 10.12 2.99 -11.61
CA LEU A 44 9.35 1.94 -10.96
C LEU A 44 7.85 2.05 -11.28
N ALA A 45 7.29 3.26 -11.31
CA ALA A 45 5.90 3.47 -11.72
C ALA A 45 5.65 2.91 -13.13
N GLU A 46 6.53 3.22 -14.09
CA GLU A 46 6.46 2.68 -15.45
C GLU A 46 6.55 1.15 -15.47
N THR A 47 7.47 0.57 -14.69
CA THR A 47 7.63 -0.89 -14.56
C THR A 47 6.36 -1.56 -14.02
N LEU A 48 5.65 -0.90 -13.12
CA LEU A 48 4.39 -1.36 -12.54
C LEU A 48 3.17 -1.02 -13.41
N GLY A 49 3.34 -0.36 -14.56
CA GLY A 49 2.25 0.08 -15.43
C GLY A 49 1.41 1.22 -14.85
N LEU A 50 1.98 2.01 -13.93
CA LEU A 50 1.34 3.14 -13.27
C LEU A 50 1.77 4.46 -13.92
N ASP A 51 0.85 5.42 -13.96
CA ASP A 51 1.13 6.79 -14.39
C ASP A 51 1.80 7.57 -13.24
N ALA A 52 3.08 7.91 -13.42
CA ALA A 52 3.86 8.63 -12.42
C ALA A 52 3.36 10.06 -12.15
N ASP A 53 2.75 10.72 -13.13
CA ASP A 53 2.19 12.06 -12.94
C ASP A 53 0.85 11.98 -12.20
N ALA A 54 0.04 10.95 -12.49
CA ALA A 54 -1.17 10.68 -11.71
C ALA A 54 -0.85 10.36 -10.25
N LEU A 55 0.20 9.57 -9.98
CA LEU A 55 0.70 9.31 -8.61
C LEU A 55 1.15 10.59 -7.89
N GLY A 56 1.63 11.58 -8.62
CA GLY A 56 2.07 12.88 -8.08
C GLY A 56 0.95 13.89 -7.84
N SER A 57 -0.27 13.58 -8.28
CA SER A 57 -1.46 14.40 -8.03
C SER A 57 -1.86 14.39 -6.56
N GLU A 58 -2.72 15.32 -6.16
CA GLU A 58 -3.27 15.36 -4.79
C GLU A 58 -4.01 14.07 -4.40
N GLU A 59 -4.70 13.42 -5.36
CA GLU A 59 -5.35 12.13 -5.14
C GLU A 59 -4.33 11.01 -4.97
N GLY A 60 -3.28 11.00 -5.79
CA GLY A 60 -2.17 10.05 -5.68
C GLY A 60 -1.46 10.14 -4.34
N VAL A 61 -1.17 11.35 -3.88
CA VAL A 61 -0.58 11.61 -2.57
C VAL A 61 -1.49 11.14 -1.44
N ARG A 62 -2.81 11.35 -1.54
CA ARG A 62 -3.76 10.84 -0.54
C ARG A 62 -3.72 9.32 -0.43
N VAL A 63 -3.62 8.59 -1.55
CA VAL A 63 -3.48 7.13 -1.51
C VAL A 63 -2.12 6.72 -0.93
N LEU A 64 -1.03 7.30 -1.43
CA LEU A 64 0.34 6.96 -1.00
C LEU A 64 0.59 7.27 0.49
N ALA A 65 -0.10 8.25 1.05
CA ALA A 65 0.00 8.61 2.46
C ALA A 65 -0.96 7.82 3.38
N GLY A 66 -1.79 6.92 2.82
CA GLY A 66 -2.77 6.16 3.60
C GLY A 66 -4.02 6.96 3.99
N ASN A 67 -4.27 8.10 3.34
CA ASN A 67 -5.48 8.90 3.53
C ASN A 67 -6.65 8.43 2.65
N ALA A 68 -6.38 7.58 1.65
CA ALA A 68 -7.36 6.90 0.81
C ALA A 68 -6.86 5.49 0.47
N VAL A 69 -7.79 4.58 0.22
CA VAL A 69 -7.49 3.20 -0.25
C VAL A 69 -7.88 3.13 -1.72
N PRO A 70 -6.99 2.67 -2.62
CA PRO A 70 -7.32 2.58 -4.03
C PRO A 70 -8.35 1.47 -4.27
N GLU A 71 -9.15 1.62 -5.31
CA GLU A 71 -10.19 0.65 -5.66
C GLU A 71 -9.59 -0.75 -5.85
N GLY A 72 -10.24 -1.76 -5.28
CA GLY A 72 -9.82 -3.16 -5.35
C GLY A 72 -8.72 -3.57 -4.38
N ALA A 73 -8.06 -2.65 -3.68
CA ALA A 73 -7.08 -3.00 -2.65
C ALA A 73 -7.74 -3.49 -1.36
N ASP A 74 -7.08 -4.45 -0.70
CA ASP A 74 -7.54 -5.05 0.56
C ASP A 74 -6.43 -5.01 1.62
N PRO A 75 -6.28 -3.90 2.36
CA PRO A 75 -5.14 -3.69 3.26
C PRO A 75 -5.17 -4.62 4.48
N LEU A 76 -4.01 -5.16 4.81
CA LEU A 76 -3.82 -6.10 5.92
C LEU A 76 -2.46 -5.91 6.60
N ALA A 77 -2.37 -6.34 7.85
CA ALA A 77 -1.14 -6.52 8.61
C ALA A 77 -0.82 -8.01 8.73
N GLN A 78 0.35 -8.45 8.27
CA GLN A 78 0.74 -9.86 8.25
C GLN A 78 1.36 -10.30 9.57
N ALA A 79 0.96 -11.47 10.04
CA ALA A 79 1.57 -12.12 11.19
C ALA A 79 2.91 -12.77 10.82
N TYR A 80 3.96 -12.51 11.60
CA TYR A 80 5.25 -13.18 11.47
C TYR A 80 6.01 -13.26 12.80
N ALA A 81 7.01 -14.13 12.83
CA ALA A 81 7.89 -14.38 13.98
C ALA A 81 9.35 -14.37 13.51
N GLY A 82 10.29 -14.39 14.45
CA GLY A 82 11.70 -14.40 14.06
C GLY A 82 12.68 -14.42 15.23
N HIS A 83 13.94 -14.70 14.91
CA HIS A 83 15.02 -14.56 15.86
C HIS A 83 15.54 -13.12 15.86
N GLN A 84 15.56 -12.49 17.03
CA GLN A 84 16.14 -11.18 17.25
C GLN A 84 17.25 -11.29 18.29
N PHE A 85 18.46 -10.84 17.93
CA PHE A 85 19.65 -10.90 18.81
C PHE A 85 19.96 -12.30 19.36
N GLY A 86 19.67 -13.35 18.59
CA GLY A 86 19.88 -14.74 18.98
C GLY A 86 18.76 -15.36 19.82
N GLY A 87 17.77 -14.58 20.26
CA GLY A 87 16.57 -15.08 20.95
C GLY A 87 15.38 -15.28 20.00
N TRP A 88 14.51 -16.24 20.29
CA TRP A 88 13.25 -16.44 19.56
C TRP A 88 12.17 -15.46 20.05
N SER A 89 11.60 -14.69 19.12
CA SER A 89 10.38 -13.91 19.35
C SER A 89 9.20 -14.61 18.64
N PRO A 90 8.20 -15.10 19.39
CA PRO A 90 7.10 -15.88 18.82
C PRO A 90 6.10 -15.05 18.01
N GLN A 91 6.12 -13.72 18.14
CA GLN A 91 5.26 -12.81 17.42
C GLN A 91 5.93 -11.45 17.28
N LEU A 92 5.92 -10.89 16.07
CA LEU A 92 6.46 -9.58 15.76
C LEU A 92 5.38 -8.73 15.10
N GLY A 93 5.23 -8.84 13.78
CA GLY A 93 4.00 -8.44 13.09
C GLY A 93 2.93 -9.50 13.26
#